data_AF-A0A7Y2G7L9-F1
#
_entry.id   AF-A0A7Y2G7L9-F1
#
_cell.length_a   1.000
_cell.length_b   1.000
_cell.length_c   1.000
_cell.angle_alpha   90.00
_cell.angle_beta   90.00
_cell.angle_gamma   90.00
#
_symmetry.space_group_name_H-M   'P 1'
#
loop_
_entity.id
_entity.type
_entity.pdbx_description
1 polymer ?
#
loop_
_entity_poly.entity_id
_entity_poly.type
_entity_poly.pdbx_seq_one_letter_code
_entity_poly.pdbx_strand_id
1 'polypeptide(L)'
;PLEGAFAITLGANIGTTITALLASTTGTHDAVAIALVHLLFNLSGILLIYPFRPIRRIPIFLAEKLADFSLKSRAVPVLYLVFLFFVLPGLIIFLQRTVAGTP
;
A
#
# COMPACT_ATOMS: atom_id res chain seq x y z
N PRO A 1 -17.52 8.69 -8.33
CA PRO A 1 -16.55 7.72 -8.91
C PRO A 1 -15.36 7.42 -7.99
N LEU A 2 -14.58 8.45 -7.60
CA LEU A 2 -13.37 8.29 -6.78
C LEU A 2 -13.64 7.74 -5.37
N GLU A 3 -14.71 8.18 -4.70
CA GLU A 3 -15.07 7.65 -3.37
C GLU A 3 -15.41 6.14 -3.41
N GLY A 4 -16.09 5.70 -4.48
CA GLY A 4 -16.38 4.28 -4.71
C GLY A 4 -15.11 3.48 -5.01
N ALA A 5 -14.23 4.01 -5.86
CA ALA A 5 -12.93 3.39 -6.14
C ALA A 5 -12.05 3.30 -4.88
N PHE A 6 -12.10 4.32 -4.01
CA PHE A 6 -11.41 4.30 -2.72
C PHE A 6 -11.94 3.19 -1.82
N ALA A 7 -13.26 3.07 -1.66
CA ALA A 7 -13.87 1.98 -0.88
C ALA A 7 -13.52 0.58 -1.43
N ILE A 8 -13.53 0.41 -2.75
CA ILE A 8 -13.10 -0.84 -3.42
C ILE A 8 -11.63 -1.13 -3.11
N THR A 9 -10.76 -0.13 -3.19
CA THR A 9 -9.31 -0.27 -2.91
C THR A 9 -9.05 -0.67 -1.47
N LEU A 10 -9.77 -0.08 -0.50
CA LEU A 10 -9.70 -0.47 0.90
C LEU A 10 -10.18 -1.92 1.11
N GLY A 11 -11.27 -2.31 0.46
CA GLY A 11 -11.75 -3.69 0.48
C GLY A 11 -10.74 -4.68 -0.10
N ALA A 12 -10.08 -4.34 -1.19
CA ALA A 12 -9.04 -5.16 -1.80
C ALA A 12 -7.84 -5.37 -0.85
N ASN A 13 -7.44 -4.33 -0.11
CA ASN A 13 -6.37 -4.44 0.89
C ASN A 13 -6.75 -5.35 2.08
N ILE A 14 -8.01 -5.31 2.55
CA ILE A 14 -8.50 -6.30 3.53
C ILE A 14 -8.46 -7.70 2.91
N GLY A 15 -8.92 -7.85 1.67
CA GLY A 15 -8.93 -9.14 0.97
C GLY A 15 -7.55 -9.80 0.92
N THR A 16 -6.49 -9.07 0.58
CA THR A 16 -5.14 -9.64 0.50
C THR A 16 -4.61 -10.10 1.85
N THR A 17 -4.92 -9.40 2.94
CA THR A 17 -4.53 -9.83 4.29
C THR A 17 -5.33 -11.02 4.80
N ILE A 18 -6.62 -11.13 4.45
CA ILE A 18 -7.42 -12.33 4.71
C ILE A 18 -6.85 -13.52 3.94
N THR A 19 -6.51 -13.36 2.65
CA THR A 19 -5.87 -14.43 1.86
C THR A 19 -4.54 -14.85 2.47
N ALA A 20 -3.71 -13.90 2.92
CA ALA A 20 -2.46 -14.19 3.61
C ALA A 20 -2.68 -14.96 4.93
N LEU A 21 -3.71 -14.58 5.70
CA LEU A 21 -4.09 -15.30 6.92
C LEU A 21 -4.49 -16.74 6.60
N LEU A 22 -5.36 -16.95 5.61
CA LEU A 22 -5.78 -18.29 5.18
C LEU A 22 -4.56 -19.12 4.74
N ALA A 23 -3.67 -18.55 3.93
CA ALA A 23 -2.44 -19.23 3.49
C ALA A 23 -1.54 -19.60 4.68
N SER A 24 -1.42 -18.71 5.67
CA SER A 24 -0.56 -18.92 6.84
C SER A 24 -1.02 -20.04 7.77
N THR A 25 -2.29 -20.47 7.70
CA THR A 25 -2.83 -21.53 8.57
C THR A 25 -2.15 -22.89 8.42
N THR A 26 -1.51 -23.12 7.27
CA THR A 26 -0.72 -24.33 6.99
C THR A 26 0.77 -24.15 7.33
N GLY A 27 1.16 -22.98 7.81
CA GLY A 27 2.53 -22.59 8.17
C GLY A 27 2.82 -22.69 9.67
N THR A 28 3.80 -21.91 10.13
CA THR A 28 4.21 -21.86 11.54
C THR A 28 3.27 -20.97 12.37
N HIS A 29 3.32 -21.12 13.69
CA HIS A 29 2.64 -20.19 14.61
C HIS A 29 3.07 -18.73 14.35
N ASP A 30 4.35 -18.51 14.04
CA ASP A 30 4.87 -17.18 13.70
C ASP A 30 4.26 -16.64 12.41
N ALA A 31 4.06 -17.48 11.39
CA ALA A 31 3.44 -17.06 10.13
C ALA A 31 1.99 -16.60 10.34
N VAL A 32 1.23 -17.33 11.16
CA VAL A 32 -0.15 -16.95 11.53
C VAL A 32 -0.16 -15.67 12.35
N ALA A 33 0.74 -15.53 13.31
CA ALA A 33 0.85 -14.32 14.14
C ALA A 33 1.17 -13.09 13.27
N ILE A 34 2.12 -13.20 12.34
CA ILE A 34 2.47 -12.12 11.41
C ILE A 34 1.26 -11.79 10.52
N ALA A 35 0.56 -12.77 9.97
CA ALA A 35 -0.61 -12.54 9.13
C ALA A 35 -1.77 -11.86 9.90
N LEU A 36 -1.98 -12.23 11.17
CA LEU A 36 -2.94 -11.58 12.05
C LEU A 36 -2.57 -10.13 12.33
N VAL A 37 -1.29 -9.84 12.61
CA VAL A 37 -0.82 -8.46 12.80
C VAL A 37 -1.08 -7.62 11.55
N HIS A 38 -0.82 -8.17 10.36
CA HIS A 38 -1.10 -7.48 9.09
C HIS A 38 -2.60 -7.21 8.90
N LEU A 39 -3.46 -8.20 9.18
CA LEU A 39 -4.91 -8.04 9.06
C LEU A 39 -5.42 -6.96 10.02
N LEU A 40 -5.00 -7.02 11.29
CA LEU A 40 -5.43 -6.07 12.32
C LEU A 40 -4.91 -4.65 12.05
N PHE A 41 -3.69 -4.51 11.55
CA PHE A 41 -3.14 -3.21 11.14
C PHE A 41 -3.95 -2.59 10.00
N ASN A 42 -4.29 -3.36 8.97
CA ASN A 42 -5.08 -2.82 7.85
C ASN A 42 -6.52 -2.52 8.26
N LEU A 43 -7.14 -3.37 9.09
CA LEU A 43 -8.50 -3.13 9.59
C LEU A 43 -8.57 -1.88 10.49
N SER A 44 -7.62 -1.73 11.42
CA SER A 44 -7.54 -0.56 12.29
C SER A 44 -7.28 0.72 11.50
N GLY A 45 -6.35 0.70 10.53
CA GLY A 45 -6.11 1.84 9.63
C GLY A 45 -7.36 2.27 8.88
N ILE A 46 -8.14 1.33 8.36
CA ILE A 46 -9.41 1.62 7.68
C ILE A 46 -10.44 2.22 8.64
N LEU A 47 -10.60 1.66 9.84
CA LEU A 47 -11.51 2.19 10.85
C LEU A 47 -11.13 3.60 11.32
N LEU A 48 -9.84 3.95 11.29
CA LEU A 48 -9.35 5.28 11.62
C LEU A 48 -9.53 6.29 10.47
N ILE A 49 -9.39 5.85 9.21
CA ILE A 49 -9.36 6.76 8.05
C ILE A 49 -10.73 6.90 7.39
N TYR A 50 -11.46 5.80 7.20
CA TYR A 50 -12.65 5.76 6.34
C TYR A 50 -13.90 6.46 6.92
N PRO A 51 -14.23 6.31 8.22
CA PRO A 51 -15.41 6.98 8.81
C PRO A 51 -15.25 8.51 8.90
N PHE A 52 -14.02 8.97 9.13
CA PHE A 52 -13.70 10.38 9.32
C PHE A 52 -13.54 11.08 7.98
N ARG A 53 -14.60 11.78 7.54
CA ARG A 53 -14.63 12.55 6.28
C ARG A 53 -13.38 13.42 6.01
N PRO A 54 -12.85 14.21 6.96
CA PRO A 54 -11.66 15.03 6.67
C PRO A 54 -10.42 14.19 6.36
N ILE A 55 -10.23 13.07 7.07
CA ILE A 55 -9.09 12.18 6.88
C ILE A 55 -9.23 11.43 5.55
N ARG A 56 -10.42 10.90 5.26
CA ARG A 56 -10.73 10.24 3.99
C ARG A 56 -10.51 11.12 2.76
N ARG A 57 -10.72 12.44 2.89
CA ARG A 57 -10.55 13.37 1.76
C ARG A 57 -9.09 13.53 1.36
N ILE A 58 -8.14 13.35 2.27
CA ILE A 58 -6.70 13.50 2.00
C ILE A 58 -6.24 12.54 0.89
N PRO A 59 -6.39 11.20 1.00
CA PRO A 59 -5.95 10.27 -0.03
C PRO A 59 -6.73 10.46 -1.35
N ILE A 60 -8.02 10.79 -1.29
CA ILE A 60 -8.84 11.02 -2.49
C ILE A 60 -8.34 12.24 -3.26
N PHE A 61 -8.05 13.34 -2.56
CA PHE A 61 -7.50 14.56 -3.15
C PHE A 61 -6.11 14.34 -3.75
N LEU A 62 -5.25 13.57 -3.08
CA LEU A 62 -3.93 13.20 -3.61
C LEU A 62 -4.06 12.34 -4.87
N ALA A 63 -5.00 11.39 -4.88
CA ALA A 63 -5.27 10.55 -6.04
C ALA A 63 -5.79 11.35 -7.23
N GLU A 64 -6.68 12.33 -7.00
CA GLU A 64 -7.19 13.24 -8.03
C GLU A 64 -6.05 14.08 -8.64
N LYS A 65 -5.22 14.71 -7.80
CA LYS A 65 -4.04 15.46 -8.27
C LYS A 65 -3.05 14.61 -9.06
N LEU A 66 -2.82 13.38 -8.62
CA LEU A 66 -1.94 12.43 -9.32
C LEU A 66 -2.54 12.03 -10.68
N ALA A 67 -3.85 11.81 -10.74
CA ALA A 67 -4.56 11.51 -11.98
C ALA A 67 -4.48 12.67 -12.97
N ASP A 68 -4.72 13.91 -12.52
CA ASP A 68 -4.59 15.11 -13.36
C ASP A 68 -3.19 15.27 -13.96
N PHE A 69 -2.16 14.96 -13.17
CA PHE A 69 -0.79 14.97 -13.65
C PHE A 69 -0.52 13.83 -14.65
N SER A 70 -1.10 12.66 -14.41
CA SER A 70 -0.98 11.49 -15.28
C SER A 70 -1.64 11.69 -16.64
N LEU A 71 -2.70 12.50 -16.72
CA LEU A 71 -3.40 12.80 -17.98
C LEU A 71 -2.60 13.75 -18.90
N LYS A 72 -1.66 14.54 -18.36
CA LYS A 72 -0.86 15.50 -19.15
C LYS A 72 0.20 14.83 -20.04
N SER A 73 0.69 13.65 -19.66
CA SER A 73 1.67 12.90 -20.46
C SER A 73 1.59 11.42 -20.15
N ARG A 74 1.60 10.59 -21.20
CA ARG A 74 1.62 9.13 -21.08
C ARG A 74 2.86 8.60 -20.36
N ALA A 75 3.94 9.39 -20.31
CA ALA A 75 5.18 9.00 -19.64
C ALA A 75 5.09 9.12 -18.10
N VAL A 76 4.25 10.02 -17.59
CA VAL A 76 4.11 10.27 -16.15
C VAL A 76 3.75 9.01 -15.35
N PRO A 77 2.66 8.27 -15.67
CA PRO A 77 2.32 7.07 -14.92
C PRO A 77 3.37 5.97 -15.05
N VAL A 78 4.01 5.84 -16.21
CA VAL A 78 5.08 4.85 -16.43
C VAL A 78 6.30 5.17 -15.55
N LEU A 79 6.76 6.42 -15.57
CA LEU A 79 7.89 6.87 -14.75
C LEU A 79 7.57 6.74 -13.26
N TYR A 80 6.34 7.09 -12.85
CA TYR A 80 5.88 6.92 -11.47
C TYR A 80 5.92 5.45 -11.02
N LEU A 81 5.41 4.52 -11.84
CA LEU A 81 5.45 3.09 -11.53
C LEU A 81 6.88 2.54 -11.49
N VAL A 82 7.71 2.87 -12.48
CA VAL A 82 9.12 2.44 -12.51
C VAL A 82 9.85 2.97 -11.28
N PHE A 83 9.64 4.24 -10.95
CA PHE A 83 10.25 4.85 -9.78
C PHE A 83 9.80 4.16 -8.49
N LEU A 84 8.48 4.00 -8.28
CA LEU A 84 7.93 3.55 -7.01
C LEU A 84 8.13 2.05 -6.75
N PHE A 85 8.09 1.22 -7.79
CA PHE A 85 8.23 -0.25 -7.64
C PHE A 85 9.67 -0.75 -7.80
N PHE A 86 10.55 -0.03 -8.51
CA PHE A 86 11.91 -0.50 -8.79
C PHE A 86 12.98 0.44 -8.24
N VAL A 87 12.96 1.71 -8.63
CA VAL A 87 14.04 2.66 -8.28
C VAL A 87 14.07 2.92 -6.78
N LEU A 88 12.92 3.23 -6.17
CA LEU A 88 12.84 3.57 -4.75
C LEU A 88 13.20 2.36 -3.85
N PRO A 89 12.63 1.16 -4.02
CA PRO A 89 13.06 -0.01 -3.25
C PRO A 89 14.54 -0.37 -3.51
N GLY A 90 14.98 -0.30 -4.77
CA GLY A 90 16.38 -0.56 -5.13
C GLY A 90 17.35 0.41 -4.46
N LEU A 91 17.00 1.70 -4.40
CA LEU A 91 17.79 2.72 -3.71
C LEU A 91 17.81 2.48 -2.20
N ILE A 92 16.67 2.15 -1.58
CA ILE A 92 16.62 1.83 -0.14
C ILE A 92 17.53 0.65 0.17
N ILE A 93 17.46 -0.43 -0.61
CA ILE A 93 18.32 -1.60 -0.44
C ILE A 93 19.80 -1.25 -0.64
N PHE A 94 20.12 -0.46 -1.67
CA PHE A 94 21.48 -0.01 -1.94
C PHE A 94 22.04 0.79 -0.76
N LEU A 95 21.30 1.79 -0.28
CA LEU A 95 21.69 2.63 0.86
C LEU A 95 21.83 1.80 2.14
N GLN A 96 20.90 0.87 2.40
CA GLN A 96 21.00 -0.04 3.55
C GLN A 96 22.29 -0.87 3.49
N ARG A 97 22.66 -1.40 2.32
CA ARG A 97 23.92 -2.15 2.15
C ARG A 97 25.15 -1.27 2.35
N THR A 98 25.14 -0.04 1.82
CA THR A 98 26.30 0.87 1.96
C THR A 98 26.47 1.34 3.41
N VAL A 99 25.37 1.58 4.13
CA VAL A 99 25.38 2.06 5.53
C VAL A 99 25.66 0.92 6.51
N ALA A 100 25.17 -0.30 6.26
CA ALA A 100 25.40 -1.44 7.13
C ALA A 100 26.84 -1.97 7.09
N GLY A 101 27.70 -1.48 6.18
CA GLY A 101 29.10 -1.88 6.05
C GLY A 101 29.30 -3.35 5.71
N THR A 102 28.23 -4.06 5.35
CA THR A 102 28.27 -5.45 4.90
C THR A 102 28.53 -5.48 3.39
N PRO A 103 29.57 -6.18 2.91
CA PRO A 103 29.85 -6.33 1.48
C PRO A 103 28.67 -6.96 0.71
#